data_AF-A0A8I6YD67-F1
#
_entry.id   AF-A0A8I6YD67-F1
#
_cell.length_a   1.000
_cell.length_b   1.000
_cell.length_c   1.000
_cell.angle_alpha   90.00
_cell.angle_beta   90.00
_cell.angle_gamma   90.00
#
_symmetry.space_group_name_H-M   'P 1'
#
loop_
_entity.id
_entity.type
_entity.pdbx_description
1 polymer ?
#
loop_
_entity_poly.entity_id
_entity_poly.type
_entity_poly.pdbx_seq_one_letter_code
_entity_poly.pdbx_strand_id
1 'polypeptide(L)'
;MRCPLICNWAVEWHLPHRVLRQFGYFQPHPPEWVDTDTQLHRLDRRRQRKIKDRQKHHKSYVLMFEQSVQATSSIQRTQYRQHCALAFSNYLRWFQESTRVEICPPAYEEDILEEPTEYNELAQGGYSKLIREGYQTSFAPVLNFVISVLPYVNYEF
;
A
#
# COMPACT_ATOMS: atom_id res chain seq x y z
N MET A 1 5.65 -18.09 3.17
CA MET A 1 4.92 -17.46 4.30
C MET A 1 3.86 -16.51 3.74
N ARG A 2 2.64 -16.53 4.28
CA ARG A 2 1.59 -15.52 4.06
C ARG A 2 1.42 -14.77 5.39
N CYS A 3 1.42 -13.45 5.36
CA CYS A 3 1.31 -12.62 6.56
C CYS A 3 0.06 -11.73 6.43
N PRO A 4 -0.84 -11.71 7.42
CA PRO A 4 -2.01 -10.84 7.35
C PRO A 4 -1.62 -9.39 7.61
N LEU A 5 -2.01 -8.48 6.71
CA LEU A 5 -2.02 -7.04 6.91
C LEU A 5 -3.39 -6.65 7.42
N ILE A 6 -3.46 -6.21 8.67
CA ILE A 6 -4.72 -5.91 9.36
C ILE A 6 -4.95 -4.40 9.32
N CYS A 7 -5.99 -3.99 8.60
CA CYS A 7 -6.53 -2.64 8.65
C CYS A 7 -7.86 -2.65 9.40
N ASN A 8 -8.27 -1.50 9.95
CA ASN A 8 -9.52 -1.35 10.71
C ASN A 8 -10.75 -1.99 10.05
N TRP A 9 -10.82 -2.02 8.73
CA TRP A 9 -12.00 -2.46 7.96
C TRP A 9 -11.79 -3.74 7.15
N ALA A 10 -10.55 -4.20 7.03
CA ALA A 10 -10.19 -5.26 6.11
C ALA A 10 -8.90 -5.93 6.55
N VAL A 11 -8.78 -7.22 6.23
CA VAL A 11 -7.51 -7.93 6.34
C VAL A 11 -7.11 -8.30 4.92
N GLU A 12 -5.88 -7.95 4.54
CA GLU A 12 -5.28 -8.33 3.25
C GLU A 12 -4.16 -9.34 3.49
N TRP A 13 -4.01 -10.31 2.60
CA TRP A 13 -2.92 -11.27 2.68
C TRP A 13 -1.69 -10.80 1.92
N HIS A 14 -0.64 -10.46 2.66
CA HIS A 14 0.63 -10.09 2.08
C HIS A 14 1.53 -11.30 1.84
N LEU A 15 2.28 -11.21 0.74
CA LEU A 15 3.28 -12.19 0.31
C LEU A 15 4.66 -11.55 0.38
N PRO A 16 5.41 -11.73 1.49
CA PRO A 16 6.72 -11.08 1.68
C PRO A 16 7.71 -11.34 0.54
N HIS A 17 7.59 -12.49 -0.15
CA HIS A 17 8.43 -12.81 -1.30
C HIS A 17 8.29 -11.84 -2.49
N ARG A 18 7.23 -11.00 -2.51
CA ARG A 18 6.98 -9.98 -3.54
C ARG A 18 7.68 -8.65 -3.28
N VAL A 19 8.24 -8.45 -2.10
CA VAL A 19 8.91 -7.20 -1.69
C VAL A 19 10.34 -7.41 -1.23
N LEU A 20 10.87 -8.64 -1.32
CA LEU A 20 12.23 -8.99 -0.90
C LEU A 20 13.29 -8.05 -1.49
N ARG A 21 13.07 -7.56 -2.72
CA ARG A 21 14.00 -6.61 -3.36
C ARG A 21 14.14 -5.29 -2.61
N GLN A 22 13.09 -4.77 -1.99
CA GLN A 22 13.14 -3.53 -1.19
C GLN A 22 14.10 -3.64 0.00
N PHE A 23 14.34 -4.86 0.45
CA PHE A 23 15.24 -5.19 1.55
C PHE A 23 16.59 -5.74 1.08
N GLY A 24 16.93 -5.62 -0.21
CA GLY A 24 18.20 -6.08 -0.78
C GLY A 24 18.30 -7.59 -1.00
N TYR A 25 17.19 -8.33 -0.92
CA TYR A 25 17.17 -9.78 -1.14
C TYR A 25 16.76 -10.15 -2.56
N PHE A 26 17.10 -11.39 -2.94
CA PHE A 26 16.71 -12.01 -4.19
C PHE A 26 15.19 -12.10 -4.28
N GLN A 27 14.66 -11.59 -5.37
CA GLN A 27 13.27 -11.73 -5.73
C GLN A 27 13.21 -12.28 -7.17
N PRO A 28 12.65 -13.49 -7.38
CA PRO A 28 12.48 -14.03 -8.73
C PRO A 28 11.55 -13.13 -9.56
N HIS A 29 11.48 -13.38 -10.88
CA HIS A 29 10.37 -12.84 -11.66
C HIS A 29 9.04 -13.22 -10.98
N PRO A 30 8.00 -12.39 -11.05
CA PRO A 30 6.81 -12.65 -10.26
C PRO A 30 6.19 -13.99 -10.70
N PRO A 31 5.68 -14.77 -9.74
CA PRO A 31 4.85 -15.92 -10.09
C PRO A 31 3.60 -15.43 -10.82
N GLU A 32 2.90 -16.37 -11.47
CA GLU A 32 1.59 -16.10 -12.04
C GLU A 32 0.70 -15.35 -11.04
N TRP A 33 -0.09 -14.39 -11.55
CA TRP A 33 -0.96 -13.62 -10.68
C TRP A 33 -1.91 -14.56 -9.94
N VAL A 34 -1.94 -14.45 -8.62
CA VAL A 34 -2.84 -15.19 -7.76
C VAL A 34 -3.61 -14.16 -6.98
N ASP A 35 -4.94 -14.20 -7.10
CA ASP A 35 -5.81 -13.42 -6.23
C ASP A 35 -5.62 -13.89 -4.79
N THR A 36 -4.96 -13.06 -3.98
CA THR A 36 -4.67 -13.40 -2.58
C THR A 36 -5.91 -13.26 -1.70
N ASP A 37 -6.93 -12.53 -2.13
CA ASP A 37 -8.17 -12.36 -1.36
C ASP A 37 -9.37 -11.93 -2.21
N THR A 38 -10.03 -12.91 -2.84
CA THR A 38 -11.30 -12.68 -3.56
C THR A 38 -12.42 -12.15 -2.66
N GLN A 39 -12.34 -12.36 -1.34
CA GLN A 39 -13.34 -11.86 -0.40
C GLN A 39 -13.15 -10.36 -0.17
N LEU A 40 -11.91 -9.87 -0.23
CA LEU A 40 -11.59 -8.44 -0.16
C LEU A 40 -12.31 -7.64 -1.25
N HIS A 41 -12.38 -8.17 -2.48
CA HIS A 41 -13.10 -7.51 -3.60
C HIS A 41 -14.60 -7.33 -3.34
N ARG A 42 -15.18 -8.10 -2.40
CA ARG A 42 -16.58 -8.00 -2.02
C ARG A 42 -16.81 -7.01 -0.88
N LEU A 43 -15.74 -6.49 -0.27
CA LEU A 43 -15.84 -5.54 0.83
C LEU A 43 -16.13 -4.14 0.31
N ASP A 44 -17.38 -3.72 0.46
CA ASP A 44 -17.81 -2.35 0.23
C ASP A 44 -17.95 -1.63 1.58
N ARG A 45 -17.27 -0.48 1.74
CA ARG A 45 -17.36 0.38 2.93
C ARG A 45 -18.81 0.80 3.24
N ARG A 46 -19.69 0.87 2.24
CA ARG A 46 -21.12 1.15 2.42
C ARG A 46 -21.88 -0.03 3.02
N ARG A 47 -21.49 -1.27 2.71
CA ARG A 47 -22.19 -2.51 3.08
C ARG A 47 -21.63 -3.18 4.34
N GLN A 48 -20.42 -2.82 4.76
CA GLN A 48 -19.69 -3.37 5.90
C GLN A 48 -20.17 -2.88 7.30
N ARG A 49 -21.46 -2.60 7.47
CA ARG A 49 -22.04 -2.17 8.77
C ARG A 49 -22.26 -3.32 9.77
N LYS A 50 -22.00 -4.58 9.37
CA LYS A 50 -22.37 -5.78 10.15
C LYS A 50 -21.31 -6.25 11.15
N ILE A 51 -20.03 -5.88 10.96
CA ILE A 51 -18.96 -6.27 11.89
C ILE A 51 -18.96 -5.28 13.07
N LYS A 52 -19.73 -5.61 14.11
CA LYS A 52 -19.85 -4.77 15.32
C LYS A 52 -18.69 -4.99 16.30
N ASP A 53 -18.20 -6.22 16.40
CA ASP A 53 -17.11 -6.59 17.29
C ASP A 53 -15.86 -6.94 16.46
N ARG A 54 -15.05 -5.90 16.21
CA ARG A 54 -13.79 -6.04 15.46
C ARG A 54 -12.75 -6.83 16.22
N GLN A 55 -12.72 -6.72 17.55
CA GLN A 55 -11.72 -7.40 18.36
C GLN A 55 -11.91 -8.90 18.25
N LYS A 56 -13.15 -9.38 18.31
CA LYS A 56 -13.48 -10.79 18.03
C LYS A 56 -13.19 -11.19 16.59
N HIS A 57 -13.55 -10.34 15.61
CA HIS A 57 -13.32 -10.62 14.19
C HIS A 57 -11.83 -10.72 13.83
N HIS A 58 -10.99 -9.84 14.38
CA HIS A 58 -9.56 -9.77 14.05
C HIS A 58 -8.68 -10.68 14.91
N LYS A 59 -9.21 -11.26 16.00
CA LYS A 59 -8.42 -12.06 16.95
C LYS A 59 -7.61 -13.18 16.29
N SER A 60 -8.20 -13.92 15.36
CA SER A 60 -7.51 -15.00 14.64
C SER A 60 -6.37 -14.48 13.78
N TYR A 61 -6.57 -13.35 13.09
CA TYR A 61 -5.55 -12.73 12.24
C TYR A 61 -4.41 -12.13 13.06
N VAL A 62 -4.71 -11.53 14.23
CA VAL A 62 -3.68 -11.03 15.16
C VAL A 62 -2.81 -12.19 15.65
N LEU A 63 -3.41 -13.32 16.04
CA LEU A 63 -2.66 -14.51 16.43
C LEU A 63 -1.75 -15.01 15.29
N MET A 64 -2.27 -15.05 14.06
CA MET A 64 -1.47 -15.45 12.89
C MET A 64 -0.34 -14.47 12.59
N PHE A 65 -0.57 -13.17 12.78
CA PHE A 65 0.46 -12.14 12.65
C PHE A 65 1.58 -12.36 13.69
N GLU A 66 1.21 -12.53 14.96
CA GLU A 66 2.17 -12.81 16.04
C GLU A 66 2.98 -14.08 15.75
N GLN A 67 2.34 -15.17 15.31
CA GLN A 67 3.02 -16.38 14.90
C GLN A 67 3.99 -16.15 13.73
N SER A 68 3.60 -15.33 12.76
CA SER A 68 4.45 -14.98 11.61
C SER A 68 5.68 -14.18 12.04
N VAL A 69 5.52 -13.26 12.99
CA VAL A 69 6.63 -12.49 13.58
C VAL A 69 7.57 -13.43 14.34
N GLN A 70 7.04 -14.31 15.21
CA GLN A 70 7.85 -15.26 15.97
C GLN A 70 8.62 -16.21 15.07
N ALA A 71 7.97 -16.78 14.06
CA ALA A 71 8.61 -17.62 13.05
C ALA A 71 9.74 -16.86 12.35
N THR A 72 9.52 -15.60 11.96
CA THR A 72 10.54 -14.77 11.29
C THR A 72 11.71 -14.43 12.21
N SER A 73 11.46 -14.13 13.48
CA SER A 73 12.52 -13.87 14.47
C SER A 73 13.39 -15.10 14.75
N SER A 74 12.81 -16.31 14.63
CA SER A 74 13.53 -17.58 14.77
C SER A 74 14.30 -18.00 13.51
N ILE A 75 13.93 -17.46 12.34
CA ILE A 75 14.63 -17.71 11.09
C ILE A 75 15.89 -16.84 11.06
N GLN A 76 17.04 -17.49 11.08
CA GLN A 76 18.32 -16.85 10.79
C GLN A 76 18.24 -16.14 9.41
N ARG A 77 18.53 -14.83 9.36
CA ARG A 77 18.50 -13.99 8.14
C ARG A 77 19.30 -14.55 6.95
N THR A 78 20.14 -15.55 7.19
CA THR A 78 20.97 -16.28 6.22
C THR A 78 20.19 -17.15 5.23
N GLN A 79 18.87 -17.36 5.40
CA GLN A 79 18.08 -18.15 4.45
C GLN A 79 17.70 -17.41 3.15
N TYR A 80 17.69 -16.08 3.14
CA TYR A 80 17.36 -15.33 1.94
C TYR A 80 18.60 -15.13 1.06
N ARG A 81 18.51 -15.53 -0.21
CA ARG A 81 19.54 -15.22 -1.20
C ARG A 81 19.67 -13.70 -1.36
N GLN A 82 20.88 -13.22 -1.54
CA GLN A 82 21.14 -11.79 -1.81
C GLN A 82 20.64 -11.38 -3.20
N HIS A 83 20.41 -10.08 -3.38
CA HIS A 83 20.04 -9.49 -4.67
C HIS A 83 20.90 -10.00 -5.83
N CYS A 84 20.27 -10.22 -6.99
CA CYS A 84 20.93 -10.63 -8.22
C CYS A 84 20.55 -9.70 -9.37
N ALA A 85 21.54 -9.00 -9.93
CA ALA A 85 21.35 -8.06 -11.03
C ALA A 85 20.69 -8.71 -12.27
N LEU A 86 21.06 -9.95 -12.61
CA LEU A 86 20.45 -10.65 -13.74
C LEU A 86 18.95 -10.92 -13.52
N ALA A 87 18.56 -11.34 -12.31
CA ALA A 87 17.16 -11.55 -11.97
C ALA A 87 16.37 -10.23 -11.97
N PHE A 88 17.02 -9.12 -11.60
CA PHE A 88 16.43 -7.79 -11.70
C PHE A 88 16.18 -7.37 -13.16
N SER A 89 17.16 -7.56 -14.05
CA SER A 89 16.98 -7.27 -15.47
C SER A 89 15.86 -8.10 -16.09
N ASN A 90 15.75 -9.39 -15.74
CA ASN A 90 14.64 -10.24 -16.19
C ASN A 90 13.28 -9.76 -15.67
N TYR A 91 13.21 -9.32 -14.42
CA TYR A 91 12.01 -8.70 -13.88
C TYR A 91 11.62 -7.43 -14.64
N LEU A 92 12.59 -6.55 -14.94
CA LEU A 92 12.30 -5.30 -15.65
C LEU A 92 11.73 -5.58 -17.04
N ARG A 93 12.30 -6.55 -17.76
CA ARG A 93 11.78 -7.00 -19.05
C ARG A 93 10.32 -7.46 -18.92
N TRP A 94 10.06 -8.39 -18.00
CA TRP A 94 8.69 -8.86 -17.74
C TRP A 94 7.74 -7.70 -17.37
N PHE A 95 8.18 -6.78 -16.51
CA PHE A 95 7.37 -5.66 -16.04
C PHE A 95 7.00 -4.72 -17.19
N GLN A 96 7.96 -4.39 -18.05
CA GLN A 96 7.73 -3.56 -19.24
C GLN A 96 6.82 -4.24 -20.26
N GLU A 97 6.94 -5.56 -20.44
CA GLU A 97 6.07 -6.34 -21.34
C GLU A 97 4.64 -6.49 -20.78
N SER A 98 4.50 -6.59 -19.45
CA SER A 98 3.23 -6.91 -18.79
C SER A 98 2.46 -5.69 -18.32
N THR A 99 3.12 -4.54 -18.16
CA THR A 99 2.49 -3.32 -17.65
C THR A 99 2.53 -2.23 -18.71
N ARG A 100 1.38 -1.59 -18.92
CA ARG A 100 1.28 -0.35 -19.68
C ARG A 100 1.29 0.78 -18.67
N VAL A 101 2.32 1.63 -18.73
CA VAL A 101 2.36 2.83 -17.91
C VAL A 101 1.64 3.92 -18.68
N GLU A 102 0.39 4.17 -18.31
CA GLU A 102 -0.28 5.43 -18.65
C GLU A 102 0.08 6.42 -17.55
N ILE A 103 1.04 7.30 -17.81
CA ILE A 103 1.27 8.45 -16.94
C ILE A 103 0.08 9.37 -17.19
N CYS A 104 -0.82 9.47 -16.20
CA CYS A 104 -1.85 10.50 -16.25
C CYS A 104 -1.16 11.85 -16.43
N PRO A 105 -1.63 12.70 -17.36
CA PRO A 105 -1.16 14.08 -17.39
C PRO A 105 -1.28 14.68 -16.00
N PRO A 106 -0.34 15.55 -15.60
CA PRO A 106 -0.33 16.13 -14.27
C PRO A 106 -1.72 16.70 -13.96
N ALA A 107 -2.21 16.43 -12.75
CA ALA A 107 -3.55 16.86 -12.33
C ALA A 107 -3.71 18.39 -12.28
N TYR A 108 -2.59 19.10 -12.42
CA TYR A 108 -2.44 20.54 -12.28
C TYR A 108 -1.50 21.03 -13.38
N GLU A 109 -1.76 22.21 -13.94
CA GLU A 109 -0.83 22.93 -14.81
C GLU A 109 0.47 23.24 -14.05
N GLU A 110 1.62 23.16 -14.73
CA GLU A 110 2.95 23.37 -14.11
C GLU A 110 3.05 24.75 -13.44
N ASP A 111 2.30 25.72 -13.97
CA ASP A 111 2.18 27.11 -13.56
C ASP A 111 1.56 27.28 -12.14
N ILE A 112 0.86 26.26 -11.62
CA ILE A 112 0.26 26.28 -10.27
C ILE A 112 1.35 26.20 -9.16
N LEU A 113 2.59 25.87 -9.53
CA LEU A 113 3.72 25.80 -8.60
C LEU A 113 4.40 27.17 -8.36
N GLU A 114 4.05 28.23 -9.11
CA GLU A 114 4.74 29.52 -9.03
C GLU A 114 4.20 30.45 -7.94
N GLU A 115 2.92 30.33 -7.56
CA GLU A 115 2.34 31.09 -6.44
C GLU A 115 2.20 30.21 -5.19
N PRO A 116 2.44 30.73 -3.96
CA PRO A 116 2.13 30.03 -2.72
C PRO A 116 0.61 29.79 -2.64
N THR A 117 0.17 28.73 -3.28
CA THR A 117 -1.21 28.29 -3.25
C THR A 117 -1.44 27.76 -1.85
N GLU A 118 -2.39 28.35 -1.10
CA GLU A 118 -2.96 27.79 0.13
C GLU A 118 -3.65 26.46 -0.23
N TYR A 119 -2.83 25.41 -0.39
CA TYR A 119 -3.24 24.06 -0.81
C TYR A 119 -4.37 23.50 0.05
N ASN A 120 -4.45 23.96 1.29
CA ASN A 120 -5.44 23.52 2.26
C ASN A 120 -6.86 23.98 1.89
N GLU A 121 -7.04 25.24 1.49
CA GLU A 121 -8.37 25.77 1.12
C GLU A 121 -8.86 25.20 -0.22
N LEU A 122 -7.96 25.10 -1.19
CA LEU A 122 -8.24 24.57 -2.54
C LEU A 122 -8.62 23.08 -2.51
N ALA A 123 -7.90 22.29 -1.72
CA ALA A 123 -8.12 20.84 -1.65
C ALA A 123 -9.30 20.45 -0.76
N GLN A 124 -9.65 21.22 0.27
CA GLN A 124 -10.78 20.91 1.17
C GLN A 124 -12.15 21.18 0.54
N GLY A 125 -12.31 22.31 -0.17
CA GLY A 125 -13.58 22.73 -0.75
C GLY A 125 -14.02 21.85 -1.93
N GLY A 126 -13.10 21.66 -2.89
CA GLY A 126 -13.40 20.93 -4.14
C GLY A 126 -13.60 19.43 -3.93
N TYR A 127 -12.69 18.77 -3.20
CA TYR A 127 -12.76 17.33 -2.97
C TYR A 127 -14.03 16.92 -2.21
N SER A 128 -14.35 17.61 -1.11
CA SER A 128 -15.53 17.27 -0.29
C SER A 128 -16.83 17.43 -1.06
N LYS A 129 -16.91 18.43 -1.94
CA LYS A 129 -18.05 18.65 -2.82
C LYS A 129 -18.20 17.52 -3.85
N LEU A 130 -17.12 17.18 -4.56
CA LEU A 130 -17.11 16.13 -5.59
C LEU A 130 -17.50 14.76 -5.02
N ILE A 131 -16.99 14.40 -3.83
CA ILE A 131 -17.35 13.15 -3.15
C ILE A 131 -18.83 13.14 -2.71
N ARG A 132 -19.37 14.28 -2.24
CA ARG A 132 -20.79 14.41 -1.87
C ARG A 132 -21.72 14.26 -3.07
N GLU A 133 -21.32 14.80 -4.21
CA GLU A 133 -22.05 14.72 -5.48
C GLU A 133 -21.91 13.35 -6.16
N GLY A 134 -21.05 12.47 -5.64
CA GLY A 134 -20.92 11.08 -6.08
C GLY A 134 -19.84 10.85 -7.14
N TYR A 135 -19.01 11.84 -7.42
CA TYR A 135 -17.89 11.71 -8.34
C TYR A 135 -16.69 10.99 -7.68
N GLN A 136 -15.99 10.18 -8.47
CA GLN A 136 -14.72 9.59 -8.08
C GLN A 136 -13.58 10.48 -8.59
N THR A 137 -12.77 11.00 -7.68
CA THR A 137 -11.63 11.87 -8.02
C THR A 137 -10.34 11.06 -8.06
N SER A 138 -9.43 11.42 -8.97
CA SER A 138 -8.08 10.83 -9.07
C SER A 138 -7.11 11.34 -7.99
N PHE A 139 -7.52 12.37 -7.24
CA PHE A 139 -6.73 13.00 -6.19
C PHE A 139 -7.53 13.08 -4.88
N ALA A 140 -6.82 13.15 -3.75
CA ALA A 140 -7.40 13.38 -2.44
C ALA A 140 -6.48 14.28 -1.60
N PRO A 141 -7.02 15.18 -0.76
CA PRO A 141 -6.23 16.01 0.15
C PRO A 141 -5.55 15.13 1.18
N VAL A 142 -4.25 14.85 0.99
CA VAL A 142 -3.47 13.95 1.86
C VAL A 142 -3.50 14.43 3.31
N LEU A 143 -3.43 15.75 3.54
CA LEU A 143 -3.43 16.37 4.86
C LEU A 143 -4.68 16.04 5.69
N ASN A 144 -5.84 15.82 5.07
CA ASN A 144 -7.06 15.43 5.80
C ASN A 144 -6.99 14.01 6.38
N PHE A 145 -6.04 13.18 5.92
CA PHE A 145 -5.83 11.81 6.39
C PHE A 145 -4.59 11.68 7.28
N VAL A 146 -3.82 12.75 7.44
CA VAL A 146 -2.64 12.76 8.32
C VAL A 146 -3.09 13.15 9.72
N ILE A 147 -3.13 12.16 10.62
CA ILE A 147 -3.55 12.34 12.02
C ILE A 147 -2.46 13.04 12.86
N SER A 148 -1.21 13.01 12.40
CA SER A 148 -0.08 13.65 13.07
C SER A 148 1.03 13.96 12.06
N VAL A 149 1.41 15.23 11.94
CA VAL A 149 2.66 15.63 11.28
C VAL A 149 3.74 15.57 12.36
N LEU A 150 4.63 14.57 12.27
CA LEU A 150 5.79 14.56 13.15
C LEU A 150 6.71 15.72 12.74
N PRO A 151 7.24 16.51 13.69
CA PRO A 151 8.20 17.55 13.38
C PRO A 151 9.41 16.89 12.71
N TYR A 152 9.87 17.51 11.63
CA TYR A 152 11.03 17.08 10.87
C TYR A 152 12.27 17.13 11.79
N VAL A 153 12.75 15.97 12.24
CA VAL A 153 14.03 15.88 12.96
C VAL A 153 15.09 15.60 11.92
N ASN A 154 15.96 16.59 11.67
CA ASN A 154 17.15 16.38 10.87
C ASN A 154 18.05 15.36 11.58
N TYR A 155 18.19 14.17 11.01
CA TYR A 155 19.26 13.27 11.39
C TYR A 155 20.50 13.68 10.59
N GLU A 156 21.46 14.32 11.27
CA GLU A 156 22.82 14.45 10.74
C GLU A 156 23.45 13.05 10.70
N PHE A 157 23.95 12.65 9.53
CA PHE A 157 24.68 11.41 9.30
C PHE A 157 26.17 11.56 9.62
#